data_AF-A0ABD5QQA3-F1
#
_entry.id   AF-A0ABD5QQA3-F1
#
_cell.length_a   1.000
_cell.length_b   1.000
_cell.length_c   1.000
_cell.angle_alpha   90.00
_cell.angle_beta   90.00
_cell.angle_gamma   90.00
#
_symmetry.space_group_name_H-M   'P 1'
#
loop_
_entity.id
_entity.type
_entity.pdbx_description
1 polymer ?
#
loop_
_entity_poly.entity_id
_entity_poly.type
_entity_poly.pdbx_seq_one_letter_code
_entity_poly.pdbx_strand_id
1 'polypeptide(L)'
;MVTRDFSGEDVYKVLVNVGGFRHVRTTGDHLILRWDPPESHENTDARTVTVPAHDSISIGTLHDIAADAGAENFEAFCEWIDENR
;
A
#
# COMPACT_ATOMS: atom_id res chain seq x y z
N MET A 1 -4.88 17.61 10.09
CA MET A 1 -3.65 16.85 10.39
C MET A 1 -3.99 15.42 10.02
N VAL A 2 -3.31 14.88 9.01
CA VAL A 2 -3.61 13.54 8.48
C VAL A 2 -3.17 12.51 9.52
N THR A 3 -4.01 11.50 9.80
CA THR A 3 -3.61 10.41 10.70
C THR A 3 -2.48 9.61 10.05
N ARG A 4 -1.53 9.14 10.87
CA ARG A 4 -0.42 8.29 10.43
C ARG A 4 -0.43 6.94 11.14
N ASP A 5 -1.50 6.68 11.88
CA ASP A 5 -1.76 5.42 12.57
C ASP A 5 -2.83 4.67 11.78
N PHE A 6 -2.37 3.69 11.00
CA PHE A 6 -3.21 2.84 10.18
C PHE A 6 -2.95 1.39 10.54
N SER A 7 -4.00 0.57 10.50
CA SER A 7 -3.84 -0.87 10.56
C SER A 7 -3.36 -1.40 9.20
N GLY A 8 -2.74 -2.58 9.22
CA GLY A 8 -2.42 -3.31 8.00
C GLY A 8 -3.64 -3.63 7.15
N GLU A 9 -4.78 -3.84 7.79
CA GLU A 9 -6.04 -4.09 7.09
C GLU A 9 -6.53 -2.83 6.35
N ASP A 10 -6.45 -1.64 6.96
CA ASP A 10 -6.82 -0.37 6.32
C ASP A 10 -5.98 -0.16 5.05
N VAL A 11 -4.65 -0.25 5.18
CA VAL A 11 -3.73 -0.08 4.05
C VAL A 11 -3.97 -1.14 2.97
N TYR A 12 -4.16 -2.40 3.36
CA TYR A 12 -4.48 -3.48 2.44
C TYR A 12 -5.77 -3.21 1.64
N LYS A 13 -6.85 -2.83 2.32
CA LYS A 13 -8.15 -2.56 1.68
C LYS A 13 -8.03 -1.44 0.66
N VAL A 14 -7.36 -0.34 0.99
CA VAL A 14 -7.22 0.79 0.08
C VAL A 14 -6.35 0.42 -1.12
N LEU A 15 -5.21 -0.24 -0.91
CA LEU A 15 -4.35 -0.67 -2.01
C LEU A 15 -5.08 -1.63 -2.97
N VAL A 16 -5.88 -2.56 -2.44
CA VAL A 16 -6.60 -3.54 -3.28
C VAL A 16 -7.83 -2.93 -3.97
N ASN A 17 -8.66 -2.19 -3.23
CA ASN A 17 -9.94 -1.70 -3.75
C ASN A 17 -9.79 -0.42 -4.58
N VAL A 18 -8.84 0.45 -4.23
CA VAL A 18 -8.67 1.77 -4.85
C VAL A 18 -7.36 1.84 -5.63
N GLY A 19 -6.27 1.28 -5.09
CA GLY A 19 -4.95 1.27 -5.72
C GLY A 19 -4.78 0.26 -6.86
N GLY A 20 -5.75 -0.63 -7.07
CA GLY A 20 -5.69 -1.66 -8.11
C GLY A 20 -4.64 -2.74 -7.86
N PHE A 21 -4.14 -2.87 -6.64
CA PHE A 21 -3.22 -3.94 -6.27
C PHE A 21 -3.97 -5.26 -6.15
N ARG A 22 -3.32 -6.35 -6.55
CA ARG A 22 -3.83 -7.70 -6.38
C ARG A 22 -3.17 -8.36 -5.18
N HIS A 23 -3.96 -9.00 -4.33
CA HIS A 23 -3.44 -9.90 -3.30
C HIS A 23 -2.78 -11.10 -3.96
N VAL A 24 -1.48 -11.31 -3.69
CA VAL A 24 -0.72 -12.45 -4.21
C VAL A 24 -0.73 -13.60 -3.22
N ARG A 25 -0.31 -13.33 -1.98
CA ARG A 25 -0.28 -14.32 -0.88
C ARG A 25 -0.12 -13.64 0.47
N THR A 26 -0.42 -14.39 1.53
CA THR A 26 -0.13 -14.02 2.92
C THR A 26 0.89 -15.00 3.49
N THR A 27 1.94 -14.48 4.13
CA THR A 27 2.95 -15.29 4.80
C THR A 27 3.08 -14.83 6.25
N GLY A 28 2.59 -15.64 7.19
CA GLY A 28 2.47 -15.22 8.60
C GLY A 28 1.62 -13.96 8.69
N ASP A 29 2.18 -12.93 9.29
CA ASP A 29 1.53 -11.63 9.46
C ASP A 29 1.86 -10.63 8.34
N HIS A 30 2.37 -11.07 7.19
CA HIS A 30 2.71 -10.18 6.06
C HIS A 30 1.87 -10.50 4.82
N LEU A 31 1.16 -9.49 4.33
CA LEU A 31 0.34 -9.49 3.13
C LEU A 31 1.20 -9.05 1.95
N ILE A 32 1.34 -9.89 0.93
CA ILE A 32 2.09 -9.56 -0.29
C ILE A 32 1.10 -9.16 -1.38
N LEU A 33 1.21 -7.92 -1.81
CA LEU A 33 0.42 -7.30 -2.86
C LEU A 33 1.26 -7.06 -4.10
N ARG A 34 0.65 -7.16 -5.27
CA ARG A 34 1.30 -6.85 -6.55
C ARG A 34 0.38 -5.99 -7.41
N TRP A 35 0.93 -4.90 -7.93
CA TRP A 35 0.29 -4.12 -8.97
C TRP A 35 0.96 -4.43 -10.31
N ASP A 36 0.15 -4.82 -11.27
CA ASP A 36 0.59 -5.09 -12.64
C ASP A 36 0.21 -3.90 -13.52
N PRO A 37 1.18 -3.27 -14.21
CA PRO A 37 0.92 -2.14 -15.08
C PRO A 37 0.06 -2.57 -16.27
N PRO A 38 -0.92 -1.74 -16.69
CA PRO A 38 -1.67 -2.00 -17.91
C PRO A 38 -0.75 -1.90 -19.14
N GLU A 39 -1.12 -2.57 -20.23
CA GLU A 39 -0.30 -2.63 -21.46
C GLU A 39 0.04 -1.23 -22.03
N SER A 40 -0.77 -0.20 -21.74
CA SER A 40 -0.49 1.18 -22.14
C SER A 40 0.66 1.85 -21.37
N HIS A 41 1.14 1.24 -20.28
CA HIS A 41 2.24 1.72 -19.45
C HIS A 41 3.49 0.85 -19.65
N GLU A 42 3.97 0.74 -20.90
CA GLU A 42 5.09 -0.14 -21.30
C GLU A 42 6.42 0.13 -20.58
N ASN A 43 6.58 1.31 -19.97
CA ASN A 43 7.80 1.73 -19.24
C ASN A 43 7.64 1.69 -17.71
N THR A 44 6.57 1.10 -17.18
CA THR A 44 6.40 0.93 -15.73
C THR A 44 6.59 -0.54 -15.39
N ASP A 45 7.45 -0.84 -14.44
CA ASP A 45 7.62 -2.21 -13.93
C ASP A 45 6.50 -2.59 -12.95
N ALA A 46 6.24 -3.89 -12.83
CA ALA A 46 5.34 -4.41 -11.81
C ALA A 46 5.85 -4.06 -10.40
N ARG A 47 4.94 -3.62 -9.53
CA ARG A 47 5.26 -3.20 -8.16
C ARG A 47 4.81 -4.28 -7.19
N THR A 48 5.67 -4.65 -6.26
CA THR A 48 5.34 -5.59 -5.18
C THR A 48 5.46 -4.87 -3.86
N VAL A 49 4.40 -4.92 -3.06
CA VAL A 49 4.30 -4.23 -1.76
C VAL A 49 4.06 -5.27 -0.69
N THR A 50 4.72 -5.11 0.46
CA THR A 50 4.51 -5.97 1.62
C THR A 50 3.87 -5.16 2.75
N VAL A 51 2.69 -5.57 3.20
CA VAL A 51 1.94 -4.89 4.28
C VAL A 51 1.87 -5.80 5.51
N PRO A 52 2.36 -5.38 6.69
CA PRO A 52 2.20 -6.16 7.91
C PRO A 52 0.74 -6.09 8.39
N ALA A 53 0.13 -7.23 8.68
CA ALA A 53 -1.25 -7.40 9.15
C ALA A 53 -1.38 -7.13 10.66
N HIS A 54 -0.85 -6.01 11.12
CA HIS A 54 -0.90 -5.58 12.52
C HIS A 54 -1.95 -4.47 12.70
N ASP A 55 -2.45 -4.27 13.91
CA ASP A 55 -3.43 -3.22 14.22
C ASP A 55 -2.87 -1.79 14.05
N SER A 56 -1.55 -1.63 14.12
CA SER A 56 -0.86 -0.37 13.88
C SER A 56 0.44 -0.60 13.13
N ILE A 57 0.64 0.16 12.06
CA ILE A 57 1.86 0.17 11.25
C ILE A 57 2.75 1.33 11.71
N SER A 58 4.03 1.03 11.94
CA SER A 58 5.00 2.07 12.26
C SER A 58 5.17 3.06 11.10
N ILE A 59 5.39 4.34 11.39
CA ILE A 59 5.57 5.38 10.36
C ILE A 59 6.67 5.01 9.36
N GLY A 60 7.77 4.40 9.82
CA GLY A 60 8.86 3.94 8.95
C GLY A 60 8.36 2.88 7.96
N THR A 61 7.63 1.88 8.45
CA THR A 61 7.05 0.84 7.60
C THR A 61 6.01 1.38 6.63
N LEU A 62 5.18 2.34 7.07
CA LEU A 62 4.22 3.00 6.19
C LEU A 62 4.93 3.77 5.07
N HIS A 63 6.07 4.39 5.38
CA HIS A 63 6.89 5.09 4.41
C HIS A 63 7.53 4.13 3.39
N ASP A 64 8.00 2.97 3.85
CA ASP A 64 8.52 1.92 2.96
C ASP A 64 7.41 1.40 2.02
N ILE A 65 6.21 1.15 2.56
CA ILE A 65 5.03 0.77 1.77
C ILE A 65 4.69 1.83 0.72
N ALA A 66 4.71 3.11 1.09
CA ALA A 66 4.43 4.20 0.16
C ALA A 66 5.45 4.24 -0.98
N ALA A 67 6.74 4.05 -0.68
CA ALA A 67 7.81 3.98 -1.67
C ALA A 67 7.63 2.76 -2.61
N ASP A 68 7.34 1.58 -2.06
CA ASP A 68 7.12 0.36 -2.84
C ASP A 68 5.85 0.45 -3.72
N ALA A 69 4.80 1.12 -3.22
CA ALA A 69 3.60 1.42 -3.97
C ALA A 69 3.86 2.48 -5.06
N GLY A 70 4.99 3.18 -4.97
CA GLY A 70 5.44 4.24 -5.86
C GLY A 70 4.71 5.57 -5.67
N ALA A 71 4.34 5.87 -4.42
CA ALA A 71 3.89 7.19 -4.03
C ALA A 71 5.07 8.17 -3.94
N GLU A 72 4.99 9.28 -4.65
CA GLU A 72 6.04 10.32 -4.65
C GLU A 72 5.94 11.25 -3.44
N ASN A 73 4.76 11.33 -2.81
CA ASN A 73 4.51 12.15 -1.62
C ASN A 73 3.85 11.31 -0.53
N PHE A 74 4.58 11.10 0.56
CA PHE A 74 4.13 10.33 1.71
C PHE A 74 2.90 10.93 2.41
N GLU A 75 2.80 12.25 2.49
CA GLU A 75 1.64 12.89 3.14
C GLU A 75 0.38 12.73 2.29
N ALA A 76 0.49 12.87 0.97
CA ALA A 76 -0.61 12.61 0.05
C ALA A 76 -1.03 11.12 0.07
N PHE A 77 -0.07 10.21 0.21
CA PHE A 77 -0.36 8.80 0.40
C PHE A 77 -1.15 8.55 1.68
N CYS A 78 -0.72 9.13 2.81
CA CYS A 78 -1.45 8.98 4.08
C CYS A 78 -2.86 9.58 4.00
N GLU A 79 -3.02 10.72 3.34
CA GLU A 79 -4.34 11.37 3.15
C GLU A 79 -5.25 10.46 2.32
N TRP A 80 -4.72 9.92 1.22
CA TRP A 80 -5.44 8.99 0.37
C TRP A 80 -5.87 7.71 1.11
N ILE A 81 -5.01 7.15 1.98
CA ILE A 81 -5.40 6.00 2.83
C ILE A 81 -6.52 6.41 3.80
N ASP A 82 -6.39 7.54 4.50
CA ASP A 82 -7.38 8.00 5.48
C ASP A 82 -8.75 8.30 4.85
N GLU A 83 -8.77 8.83 3.63
CA GLU A 83 -10.01 9.10 2.89
C GLU A 83 -10.72 7.84 2.38
N ASN A 84 -10.01 6.70 2.27
CA ASN A 84 -10.52 5.48 1.63
C ASN A 84 -10.56 4.23 2.52
N ARG A 85 -10.10 4.32 3.79
CA ARG A 85 -10.04 3.20 4.75
C ARG A 85 -11.40 2.64 5.17
#